data_AF-A0A9X1TJT7-F1
#
_entry.id   AF-A0A9X1TJT7-F1
#
_cell.length_a   1.000
_cell.length_b   1.000
_cell.length_c   1.000
_cell.angle_alpha   90.00
_cell.angle_beta   90.00
_cell.angle_gamma   90.00
#
_symmetry.space_group_name_H-M   'P 1'
#
loop_
_entity.id
_entity.type
_entity.pdbx_description
1 polymer ?
#
loop_
_entity_poly.entity_id
_entity_poly.type
_entity_poly.pdbx_seq_one_letter_code
_entity_poly.pdbx_strand_id
1 'polypeptide(L)'
;MIRRPARCRIVNVPWVEGGIPRPMPEDVLAEFVFPSGRPLSPSLRAWLAYDTSLLERHQWFTPDGGFAPRPLDQVVSDEVGDFWGTEFSWLTGHFPESFLLPGGSDSRRILAVTEPDEEGE
;
A
#
# COMPACT_ATOMS: atom_id res chain seq x y z
N MET A 1 20.40 26.89 27.81
CA MET A 1 20.81 26.07 26.65
C MET A 1 19.54 25.62 25.92
N ILE A 2 19.13 26.32 24.86
CA ILE A 2 17.88 26.03 24.15
C ILE A 2 18.15 24.89 23.17
N ARG A 3 17.57 23.69 23.40
CA ARG A 3 17.60 22.60 22.43
C ARG A 3 16.77 23.04 21.22
N ARG A 4 17.41 23.16 20.05
CA ARG A 4 16.68 23.33 18.79
C ARG A 4 15.84 22.06 18.55
N PRO A 5 14.57 22.17 18.14
CA PRO A 5 13.78 21.01 17.78
C PRO A 5 14.47 20.24 16.65
N ALA A 6 14.46 18.91 16.74
CA ALA A 6 14.97 18.06 15.68
C ALA A 6 14.25 18.41 14.38
N ARG A 7 15.00 18.76 13.33
CA ARG A 7 14.40 19.00 12.01
C ARG A 7 13.81 17.68 11.52
N CYS A 8 12.52 17.67 11.19
CA CYS A 8 11.93 16.56 10.44
C CYS A 8 12.73 16.41 9.14
N ARG A 9 13.43 15.28 9.00
CA ARG A 9 14.28 15.02 7.83
C ARG A 9 13.35 14.57 6.72
N ILE A 10 13.12 15.42 5.73
CA ILE A 10 12.43 15.02 4.50
C ILE A 10 13.28 13.91 3.86
N VAL A 11 12.78 12.69 3.88
CA VAL A 11 13.38 11.57 3.16
C VAL A 11 12.80 11.60 1.76
N ASN A 12 13.65 11.82 0.75
CA ASN A 12 13.24 11.69 -0.64
C ASN A 12 13.15 10.19 -0.96
N VAL A 13 11.93 9.64 -0.94
CA VAL A 13 11.69 8.26 -1.38
C VAL A 13 11.45 8.30 -2.88
N PRO A 14 12.33 7.71 -3.71
CA PRO A 14 12.15 7.73 -5.15
C PRO A 14 10.88 6.94 -5.52
N TRP A 15 9.99 7.56 -6.28
CA TRP A 15 8.77 6.91 -6.75
C TRP A 15 9.06 5.74 -7.71
N VAL A 16 10.16 5.78 -8.44
CA VAL A 16 10.61 4.72 -9.35
C VAL A 16 12.02 4.31 -8.97
N GLU A 17 12.24 3.01 -8.73
CA GLU A 17 13.57 2.49 -8.39
C GLU A 17 14.56 2.74 -9.54
N GLY A 18 15.70 3.38 -9.25
CA GLY A 18 16.71 3.70 -10.26
C GLY A 18 16.25 4.65 -11.38
N GLY A 19 15.04 5.23 -11.28
CA GLY A 19 14.46 6.09 -12.31
C GLY A 19 14.00 5.37 -13.59
N ILE A 20 13.98 4.03 -13.60
CA ILE A 20 13.56 3.21 -14.74
C ILE A 20 12.27 2.48 -14.36
N PRO A 21 11.12 2.82 -14.98
CA PRO A 21 9.85 2.18 -14.66
C PRO A 21 9.86 0.68 -14.96
N ARG A 22 9.23 -0.10 -14.08
CA ARG A 22 9.01 -1.55 -14.24
C ARG A 22 7.52 -1.82 -14.35
N PRO A 23 6.92 -1.69 -15.53
CA PRO A 23 5.48 -1.90 -15.70
C PRO A 23 5.11 -3.38 -15.57
N MET A 24 3.91 -3.64 -15.05
CA MET A 24 3.30 -4.97 -15.11
C MET A 24 2.96 -5.31 -16.58
N PRO A 25 3.23 -6.55 -17.06
CA PRO A 25 2.83 -6.97 -18.39
C PRO A 25 1.31 -6.79 -18.62
N GLU A 26 0.93 -6.34 -19.82
CA GLU A 26 -0.46 -5.98 -20.13
C GLU A 26 -1.44 -7.16 -20.02
N ASP A 27 -1.00 -8.34 -20.45
CA ASP A 27 -1.75 -9.60 -20.35
C ASP A 27 -1.99 -10.00 -18.88
N VAL A 28 -0.97 -9.85 -18.04
CA VAL A 28 -1.10 -10.08 -16.59
C VAL A 28 -2.03 -9.05 -15.96
N LEU A 29 -1.85 -7.76 -16.28
CA LEU A 29 -2.65 -6.67 -15.72
C LEU A 29 -4.14 -6.79 -16.09
N ALA A 30 -4.46 -7.29 -17.28
CA ALA A 30 -5.84 -7.48 -17.73
C ALA A 30 -6.63 -8.43 -16.82
N GLU A 31 -5.98 -9.47 -16.29
CA GLU A 31 -6.59 -10.49 -15.42
C GLU A 31 -6.33 -10.24 -13.92
N PHE A 32 -5.52 -9.24 -13.59
CA PHE A 32 -5.09 -8.98 -12.22
C PHE A 32 -6.25 -8.47 -11.35
N VAL A 33 -6.47 -9.14 -10.21
CA VAL A 33 -7.53 -8.84 -9.24
C VAL A 33 -7.00 -8.97 -7.82
N PHE A 34 -7.70 -8.38 -6.85
CA PHE A 34 -7.41 -8.62 -5.43
C PHE A 34 -7.76 -10.06 -5.04
N PRO A 35 -7.21 -10.58 -3.91
CA PRO A 35 -7.55 -11.93 -3.44
C PRO A 35 -9.03 -12.17 -3.17
N SER A 36 -9.80 -11.13 -2.84
CA SER A 36 -11.28 -11.21 -2.81
C SER A 36 -11.96 -11.44 -4.17
N GLY A 37 -11.23 -11.35 -5.27
CA GLY A 37 -11.76 -11.30 -6.63
C GLY A 37 -12.27 -9.93 -7.06
N ARG A 38 -12.10 -8.89 -6.22
CA ARG A 38 -12.49 -7.52 -6.55
C ARG A 38 -11.59 -6.93 -7.63
N PRO A 39 -12.15 -6.07 -8.52
CA PRO A 39 -11.37 -5.45 -9.58
C PRO A 39 -10.37 -4.44 -9.01
N LEU A 40 -9.32 -4.17 -9.79
CA LEU A 40 -8.46 -3.00 -9.54
C LEU A 40 -9.22 -1.72 -9.84
N SER A 41 -8.98 -0.68 -9.03
CA SER A 41 -9.43 0.66 -9.37
C SER A 41 -8.72 1.19 -10.62
N PRO A 42 -9.32 2.14 -11.36
CA PRO A 42 -8.68 2.79 -12.50
C PRO A 42 -7.32 3.38 -12.14
N SER A 43 -7.21 4.05 -10.98
CA SER A 43 -5.95 4.65 -10.52
C SER A 43 -4.87 3.61 -10.24
N LEU A 44 -5.22 2.50 -9.57
CA LEU A 44 -4.25 1.44 -9.30
C LEU A 44 -3.81 0.73 -10.58
N ARG A 45 -4.74 0.48 -11.50
CA ARG A 45 -4.42 -0.10 -12.81
C ARG A 45 -3.46 0.79 -13.60
N ALA A 46 -3.72 2.10 -13.64
CA ALA A 46 -2.84 3.06 -14.31
C ALA A 46 -1.43 3.09 -13.69
N TRP A 47 -1.35 2.97 -12.36
CA TRP A 47 -0.06 2.89 -11.67
C TRP A 47 0.71 1.61 -12.03
N LEU A 48 0.07 0.44 -11.96
CA LEU A 48 0.71 -0.85 -12.26
C LEU A 48 1.13 -0.96 -13.73
N ALA A 49 0.40 -0.34 -14.65
CA ALA A 49 0.79 -0.22 -16.06
C ALA A 49 2.05 0.63 -16.27
N TYR A 50 2.44 1.44 -15.28
CA TYR A 50 3.61 2.30 -15.33
C TYR A 50 4.79 1.71 -14.53
N ASP A 51 4.59 1.39 -13.25
CA ASP A 51 5.65 0.91 -12.36
C ASP A 51 5.13 0.07 -11.18
N THR A 52 5.73 -1.10 -10.95
CA THR A 52 5.49 -1.95 -9.78
C THR A 52 6.50 -1.71 -8.66
N SER A 53 7.64 -1.08 -8.98
CA SER A 53 8.83 -1.08 -8.12
C SER A 53 8.59 -0.48 -6.75
N LEU A 54 7.80 0.59 -6.67
CA LEU A 54 7.44 1.21 -5.40
C LEU A 54 6.62 0.28 -4.51
N LEU A 55 5.62 -0.38 -5.09
CA LEU A 55 4.70 -1.24 -4.36
C LEU A 55 5.40 -2.53 -3.89
N GLU A 56 6.33 -3.05 -4.70
CA GLU A 56 7.23 -4.16 -4.31
C GLU A 56 8.03 -3.84 -3.04
N ARG A 57 8.61 -2.63 -2.93
CA ARG A 57 9.36 -2.22 -1.73
C ARG A 57 8.48 -2.12 -0.47
N HIS A 58 7.18 -1.93 -0.66
CA HIS A 58 6.19 -1.89 0.42
C HIS A 58 5.43 -3.21 0.58
N GLN A 59 6.00 -4.31 0.07
CA GLN A 59 5.52 -5.68 0.25
C GLN A 59 4.09 -5.91 -0.27
N TRP A 60 3.73 -5.23 -1.37
CA TRP A 60 2.41 -5.42 -1.99
C TRP A 60 2.24 -6.77 -2.67
N PHE A 61 3.33 -7.46 -3.00
CA PHE A 61 3.29 -8.69 -3.79
C PHE A 61 3.84 -9.90 -3.04
N THR A 62 3.20 -11.05 -3.25
CA THR A 62 3.74 -12.35 -2.84
C THR A 62 4.91 -12.74 -3.74
N PRO A 63 5.74 -13.72 -3.32
CA PRO A 63 6.79 -14.26 -4.18
C PRO A 63 6.29 -14.81 -5.53
N ASP A 64 5.03 -15.24 -5.59
CA ASP A 64 4.38 -15.76 -6.80
C ASP A 64 3.81 -14.64 -7.70
N GLY A 65 3.95 -13.37 -7.31
CA GLY A 65 3.53 -12.21 -8.11
C GLY A 65 2.09 -11.75 -7.90
N GLY A 66 1.31 -12.43 -7.06
CA GLY A 66 -0.03 -11.98 -6.64
C GLY A 66 0.04 -10.89 -5.56
N PHE A 67 -1.08 -10.27 -5.20
CA PHE A 67 -1.08 -9.34 -4.07
C PHE A 67 -0.93 -10.05 -2.72
N ALA A 68 -0.26 -9.39 -1.77
CA ALA A 68 -0.06 -9.82 -0.40
C ALA A 68 -0.76 -8.88 0.60
N PRO A 69 -2.12 -8.84 0.63
CA PRO A 69 -2.84 -8.01 1.58
C PRO A 69 -2.58 -8.45 3.03
N ARG A 70 -2.74 -7.50 3.95
CA ARG A 70 -2.77 -7.75 5.39
C ARG A 70 -4.07 -7.22 5.99
N PRO A 71 -4.58 -7.82 7.08
CA PRO A 71 -5.58 -7.18 7.91
C PRO A 71 -5.11 -5.80 8.41
N LEU A 72 -6.04 -4.85 8.55
CA LEU A 72 -5.70 -3.47 8.91
C LEU A 72 -4.91 -3.36 10.22
N ASP A 73 -5.30 -4.10 11.26
CA ASP A 73 -4.61 -4.15 12.55
C ASP A 73 -3.15 -4.61 12.41
N GLN A 74 -2.91 -5.59 11.53
CA GLN A 74 -1.55 -6.04 11.23
C GLN A 74 -0.74 -4.93 10.51
N VAL A 75 -1.33 -4.23 9.54
CA VAL A 75 -0.66 -3.09 8.88
C VAL A 75 -0.30 -2.01 9.90
N VAL A 76 -1.21 -1.70 10.83
CA VAL A 76 -0.97 -0.73 11.90
C VAL A 76 0.13 -1.20 12.85
N SER A 77 0.10 -2.47 13.26
CA SER A 77 1.13 -3.07 14.12
C SER A 77 2.52 -2.95 13.49
N ASP A 78 2.64 -3.29 12.21
CA ASP A 78 3.91 -3.27 11.47
C ASP A 78 4.46 -1.84 11.31
N GLU A 79 3.59 -0.84 11.16
CA GLU A 79 3.99 0.53 10.86
C GLU A 79 4.23 1.43 12.08
N VAL A 80 3.45 1.25 13.14
CA VAL A 80 3.46 2.13 14.31
C VAL A 80 3.55 1.38 15.65
N GLY A 81 3.59 0.04 15.62
CA GLY A 81 3.87 -0.83 16.76
C GLY A 81 2.64 -1.54 17.34
N ASP A 82 2.91 -2.67 18.00
CA ASP A 82 1.91 -3.63 18.51
C ASP A 82 0.83 -3.03 19.41
N PHE A 83 1.19 -2.00 20.19
CA PHE A 83 0.22 -1.30 21.03
C PHE A 83 -0.91 -0.71 20.17
N TRP A 84 -0.58 -0.02 19.08
CA TRP A 84 -1.57 0.56 18.18
C TRP A 84 -2.27 -0.52 17.36
N GLY A 85 -1.58 -1.59 16.95
CA GLY A 85 -2.23 -2.72 16.30
C GLY A 85 -3.37 -3.30 17.13
N THR A 86 -3.16 -3.44 18.45
CA THR A 86 -4.18 -3.92 19.40
C THR A 86 -5.40 -3.01 19.46
N GLU A 87 -5.22 -1.68 19.47
CA GLU A 87 -6.34 -0.72 19.48
C GLU A 87 -7.19 -0.77 18.20
N PHE A 88 -6.65 -1.34 17.11
CA PHE A 88 -7.35 -1.51 15.84
C PHE A 88 -7.87 -2.94 15.63
N SER A 89 -7.64 -3.88 16.57
CA SER A 89 -8.02 -5.29 16.38
C SER A 89 -9.53 -5.53 16.32
N TRP A 90 -10.35 -4.56 16.75
CA TRP A 90 -11.80 -4.63 16.58
C TRP A 90 -12.25 -4.41 15.12
N LEU A 91 -11.37 -3.86 14.27
CA LEU A 91 -11.58 -3.74 12.83
C LEU A 91 -11.12 -5.00 12.06
N THR A 92 -10.48 -5.94 12.74
CA THR A 92 -10.11 -7.23 12.16
C THR A 92 -11.37 -7.92 11.62
N GLY A 93 -11.32 -8.31 10.34
CA GLY A 93 -12.46 -8.89 9.62
C GLY A 93 -13.33 -7.89 8.86
N HIS A 94 -13.34 -6.60 9.24
CA HIS A 94 -13.96 -5.54 8.45
C HIS A 94 -13.06 -5.08 7.29
N PHE A 95 -11.75 -5.03 7.54
CA PHE A 95 -10.74 -4.67 6.54
C PHE A 95 -9.67 -5.77 6.42
N PRO A 96 -10.03 -6.94 5.86
CA PRO A 96 -9.10 -8.08 5.74
C PRO A 96 -8.03 -7.85 4.67
N GLU A 97 -8.31 -6.98 3.69
CA GLU A 97 -7.43 -6.69 2.57
C GLU A 97 -6.97 -5.24 2.59
N SER A 98 -5.88 -4.97 3.30
CA SER A 98 -5.30 -3.64 3.42
C SER A 98 -3.85 -3.59 2.94
N PHE A 99 -3.48 -2.48 2.32
CA PHE A 99 -2.14 -2.20 1.80
C PHE A 99 -1.66 -0.84 2.28
N LEU A 100 -0.42 -0.77 2.75
CA LEU A 100 0.20 0.52 3.05
C LEU A 100 0.52 1.26 1.74
N LEU A 101 0.01 2.48 1.61
CA LEU A 101 0.37 3.38 0.51
C LEU A 101 1.66 4.15 0.86
N PRO A 102 2.67 4.10 -0.02
CA PRO A 102 3.93 4.84 0.15
C PRO A 102 3.74 6.36 0.25
N GLY A 103 4.75 7.05 0.79
CA GLY A 103 4.85 8.52 0.68
C GLY A 103 4.09 9.32 1.76
N GLY A 104 3.88 8.75 2.94
CA GLY A 104 3.42 9.48 4.12
C GLY A 104 4.55 10.21 4.87
N SER A 105 4.18 11.21 5.68
CA SER A 105 5.09 11.82 6.67
C SER A 105 4.68 11.33 8.06
N ASP A 106 3.97 12.17 8.81
CA ASP A 106 3.44 11.82 10.14
C ASP A 106 2.12 11.04 10.04
N SER A 107 1.42 11.18 8.91
CA SER A 107 0.27 10.34 8.54
C SER A 107 0.70 9.13 7.72
N ARG A 108 0.07 7.99 7.97
CA ARG A 108 0.09 6.80 7.10
C ARG A 108 -1.19 6.76 6.27
N ARG A 109 -1.08 6.25 5.05
CA ARG A 109 -2.20 6.07 4.12
C ARG A 109 -2.35 4.59 3.84
N ILE A 110 -3.57 4.11 3.86
CA ILE A 110 -3.88 2.71 3.65
C ILE A 110 -4.92 2.62 2.54
N LEU A 111 -4.70 1.73 1.59
CA LEU A 111 -5.73 1.27 0.68
C LEU A 111 -6.42 0.09 1.35
N ALA A 112 -7.70 0.23 1.69
CA ALA A 112 -8.54 -0.87 2.17
C ALA A 112 -9.43 -1.33 1.01
N VAL A 113 -9.36 -2.60 0.66
CA VAL A 113 -10.12 -3.17 -0.45
C VAL A 113 -11.53 -3.49 0.01
N THR A 114 -12.49 -2.67 -0.43
CA THR A 114 -13.91 -2.82 -0.15
C THR A 114 -14.72 -2.75 -1.44
N GLU A 115 -16.03 -2.53 -1.34
CA GLU A 115 -16.83 -2.22 -2.54
C GLU A 115 -16.33 -0.92 -3.19
N PRO A 116 -16.17 -0.91 -4.52
CA PRO A 116 -15.75 0.29 -5.22
C PRO A 116 -16.87 1.34 -5.24
N ASP A 117 -16.49 2.60 -5.37
CA ASP A 117 -17.42 3.71 -5.56
C ASP A 117 -17.92 3.84 -7.02
N GLU A 118 -18.64 4.93 -7.33
CA GLU A 118 -19.19 5.20 -8.67
C GLU A 118 -18.11 5.40 -9.74
N GLU A 119 -16.90 5.79 -9.34
CA GLU A 119 -15.73 5.96 -10.22
C GLU A 119 -14.90 4.68 -10.32
N GLY A 120 -15.26 3.64 -9.55
CA GLY A 120 -14.56 2.36 -9.51
C GLY A 120 -13.37 2.34 -8.55
N GLU A 121 -13.25 3.30 -7.62
CA GLU A 121 -12.17 3.37 -6.62
C GLU A 121 -12.48 2.58 -5.35
#